data_AF-A0A532C0E0-F1
#
_entry.id   AF-A0A532C0E0-F1
#
_cell.length_a   1.000
_cell.length_b   1.000
_cell.length_c   1.000
_cell.angle_alpha   90.00
_cell.angle_beta   90.00
_cell.angle_gamma   90.00
#
_symmetry.space_group_name_H-M   'P 1'
#
loop_
_entity.id
_entity.type
_entity.pdbx_description
1 polymer ?
#
loop_
_entity_poly.entity_id
_entity_poly.type
_entity_poly.pdbx_seq_one_letter_code
_entity_poly.pdbx_strand_id
1 'polypeptide(L)'
;FPNTGAGKVDAQSGPLAAALADQNIKLETGAYVEHLEASPDARTIAAVHYRQNGTLKKVAPKLVILSAGAVNSAAILLRSPTPKGKGLANRSDQVGRNFMNHNSSAMLAIDPRRRNKSVYQKTLMLNDYYLSDGRGGKPLGNVQLLGKIDGNILKANVRRAPKFALDFMAGHAVDWYLMCEDLPDPESRIMVDGSDIVMQWRRSNMQSLDGLTKVMRENFRACGYPIVLSRPFDKRTPSHQCGTVKMGNDPATSPLDPFCRSFDHSNLFVVDAGIGAVLRGDLLELKPENFDRVLGINLRGTVFLSQAVAKAMLGLPSDGARSIITITSVSAAMASPERSDYCISKAGLS
;
A
#
# COMPACT_ATOMS: atom_id res chain seq x y z
N PHE A 1 -20.35 -7.25 -2.33
CA PHE A 1 -19.49 -6.05 -2.27
C PHE A 1 -20.24 -4.91 -2.93
N PRO A 2 -20.31 -3.69 -2.36
CA PRO A 2 -21.16 -2.66 -2.93
C PRO A 2 -20.39 -2.00 -4.07
N ASN A 3 -20.42 -2.65 -5.23
CA ASN A 3 -20.39 -1.93 -6.48
C ASN A 3 -21.37 -2.62 -7.40
N THR A 4 -22.66 -2.31 -7.21
CA THR A 4 -23.72 -2.71 -8.14
C THR A 4 -23.81 -1.72 -9.32
N GLY A 5 -22.80 -0.86 -9.54
CA GLY A 5 -22.73 0.17 -10.59
C GLY A 5 -21.29 0.62 -10.90
N ALA A 6 -21.10 1.86 -11.35
CA ALA A 6 -19.79 2.46 -11.67
C ALA A 6 -19.19 3.32 -10.52
N GLY A 7 -19.74 3.21 -9.31
CA GLY A 7 -19.42 4.12 -8.20
C GLY A 7 -18.04 3.91 -7.57
N LYS A 8 -17.48 2.70 -7.66
CA LYS A 8 -16.09 2.42 -7.28
C LYS A 8 -15.23 2.33 -8.54
N VAL A 9 -14.36 3.31 -8.75
CA VAL A 9 -13.33 3.29 -9.80
C VAL A 9 -12.03 2.74 -9.21
N ASP A 10 -11.80 1.45 -9.40
CA ASP A 10 -10.52 0.80 -9.09
C ASP A 10 -9.60 0.74 -10.32
N ALA A 11 -8.37 0.27 -10.13
CA ALA A 11 -7.38 0.19 -11.20
C ALA A 11 -7.86 -0.63 -12.41
N GLN A 12 -8.70 -1.65 -12.19
CA GLN A 12 -9.26 -2.47 -13.26
C GLN A 12 -10.32 -1.69 -14.04
N SER A 13 -11.31 -1.14 -13.35
CA SER A 13 -12.47 -0.46 -13.95
C SER A 13 -12.14 0.91 -14.55
N GLY A 14 -11.11 1.59 -14.06
CA GLY A 14 -10.64 2.86 -14.62
C GLY A 14 -9.47 2.69 -15.59
N PRO A 15 -8.22 2.85 -15.11
CA PRO A 15 -7.06 3.00 -15.97
C PRO A 15 -6.71 1.75 -16.80
N LEU A 16 -6.90 0.54 -16.28
CA LEU A 16 -6.63 -0.68 -17.05
C LEU A 16 -7.63 -0.86 -18.19
N ALA A 17 -8.93 -0.63 -17.94
CA ALA A 17 -9.95 -0.68 -18.98
C ALA A 17 -9.64 0.31 -20.12
N ALA A 18 -9.20 1.53 -19.78
CA ALA A 18 -8.76 2.52 -20.76
C ALA A 18 -7.50 2.07 -21.52
N ALA A 19 -6.50 1.53 -20.81
CA ALA A 19 -5.25 1.05 -21.42
C ALA A 19 -5.49 -0.12 -22.40
N LEU A 20 -6.41 -1.03 -22.09
CA LEU A 20 -6.71 -2.19 -22.94
C LEU A 20 -7.47 -1.83 -24.23
N ALA A 21 -7.87 -0.57 -24.41
CA ALA A 21 -8.35 -0.10 -25.71
C ALA A 21 -7.21 0.07 -26.74
N ASP A 22 -5.95 0.16 -26.28
CA ASP A 22 -4.76 0.22 -27.14
C ASP A 22 -4.31 -1.19 -27.56
N GLN A 23 -4.20 -1.42 -28.87
CA GLN A 23 -3.78 -2.71 -29.44
C GLN A 23 -2.33 -3.08 -29.12
N ASN A 24 -1.49 -2.11 -28.72
CA ASN A 24 -0.12 -2.34 -28.30
C ASN A 24 0.00 -2.86 -26.86
N ILE A 25 -1.11 -2.88 -26.12
CA ILE A 25 -1.13 -3.31 -24.71
C ILE A 25 -1.77 -4.70 -24.63
N LYS A 26 -1.02 -5.64 -24.09
CA LYS A 26 -1.48 -7.01 -23.84
C LYS A 26 -1.54 -7.29 -22.34
N LEU A 27 -2.69 -7.73 -21.87
CA LEU A 27 -2.83 -8.31 -20.53
C LEU A 27 -2.67 -9.82 -20.59
N GLU A 28 -1.75 -10.35 -19.80
CA GLU A 28 -1.59 -11.78 -19.59
C GLU A 28 -2.10 -12.18 -18.20
N THR A 29 -3.26 -12.83 -18.14
CA THR A 29 -3.81 -13.37 -16.89
C THR A 29 -3.35 -14.80 -16.63
N GLY A 30 -3.47 -15.25 -15.38
CA GLY A 30 -3.00 -16.58 -14.98
C GLY A 30 -1.48 -16.75 -15.10
N ALA A 31 -0.73 -15.64 -15.24
CA ALA A 31 0.71 -15.58 -15.37
C ALA A 31 1.33 -15.17 -14.02
N TYR A 32 2.10 -16.07 -13.42
CA TYR A 32 2.80 -15.85 -12.16
C TYR A 32 4.31 -15.74 -12.42
N VAL A 33 4.90 -14.57 -12.17
CA VAL A 33 6.34 -14.36 -12.30
C VAL A 33 7.06 -15.10 -11.17
N GLU A 34 7.91 -16.05 -11.52
CA GLU A 34 8.67 -16.84 -10.55
C GLU A 34 9.96 -16.13 -10.14
N HIS A 35 10.70 -15.61 -11.12
CA HIS A 35 11.96 -14.89 -10.92
C HIS A 35 12.39 -14.09 -12.16
N LEU A 36 13.41 -13.26 -11.99
CA LEU A 36 14.08 -12.49 -13.04
C LEU A 36 15.50 -13.03 -13.27
N GLU A 37 15.97 -12.97 -14.51
CA GLU A 37 17.32 -13.37 -14.91
C GLU A 37 18.13 -12.12 -15.24
N ALA A 38 19.26 -11.92 -14.56
CA ALA A 38 20.19 -10.85 -14.90
C ALA A 38 21.04 -11.23 -16.12
N SER A 39 21.44 -10.20 -16.87
CA SER A 39 22.48 -10.29 -17.89
C SER A 39 23.82 -10.75 -17.30
N PRO A 40 24.76 -11.27 -18.11
CA PRO A 40 26.05 -11.75 -17.63
C PRO A 40 26.88 -10.69 -16.87
N ASP A 41 26.75 -9.41 -17.21
CA ASP A 41 27.41 -8.30 -16.52
C ASP A 41 26.62 -7.77 -15.30
N ALA A 42 25.44 -8.37 -15.03
CA ALA A 42 24.48 -8.02 -14.00
C ALA A 42 24.01 -6.56 -14.02
N ARG A 43 24.12 -5.84 -15.15
CA ARG A 43 23.69 -4.43 -15.28
C ARG A 43 22.24 -4.25 -15.74
N THR A 44 21.65 -5.31 -16.28
CA THR A 44 20.28 -5.33 -16.80
C THR A 44 19.60 -6.67 -16.50
N ILE A 45 18.27 -6.68 -16.48
CA ILE A 45 17.45 -7.87 -16.52
C ILE A 45 17.35 -8.34 -17.97
N ALA A 46 17.89 -9.54 -18.22
CA ALA A 46 17.87 -10.18 -19.53
C ALA A 46 16.53 -10.88 -19.80
N ALA A 47 15.88 -11.41 -18.76
CA ALA A 47 14.61 -12.10 -18.92
C ALA A 47 13.72 -12.14 -17.68
N VAL A 48 12.43 -12.37 -17.93
CA VAL A 48 11.39 -12.64 -16.93
C VAL A 48 10.91 -14.07 -17.11
N HIS A 49 11.01 -14.88 -16.06
CA HIS A 49 10.50 -16.25 -16.04
C HIS A 49 9.18 -16.30 -15.29
N TYR A 50 8.15 -16.82 -15.96
CA TYR A 50 6.80 -16.87 -15.40
C TYR A 50 6.11 -18.17 -15.76
N ARG A 51 5.22 -18.62 -14.88
CA ARG A 51 4.35 -19.76 -15.09
C ARG A 51 2.97 -19.27 -15.52
N GLN A 52 2.47 -19.78 -16.64
CA GLN A 52 1.12 -19.49 -17.10
C GLN A 52 0.39 -20.80 -17.37
N ASN A 53 -0.73 -21.02 -16.67
CA ASN A 53 -1.53 -22.25 -16.78
C ASN A 53 -0.68 -23.52 -16.63
N GLY A 54 0.21 -23.54 -15.63
CA GLY A 54 1.12 -24.66 -15.36
C GLY A 54 2.39 -24.71 -16.22
N THR A 55 2.44 -23.99 -17.35
CA THR A 55 3.57 -24.00 -18.29
C THR A 55 4.57 -22.90 -17.97
N LEU A 56 5.86 -23.25 -17.95
CA LEU A 56 6.95 -22.27 -17.80
C LEU A 56 7.18 -21.52 -19.12
N LYS A 57 7.28 -20.20 -19.02
CA LYS A 57 7.50 -19.29 -20.13
C LYS A 57 8.58 -18.27 -19.77
N LYS A 58 9.23 -17.73 -20.80
CA LYS A 58 10.29 -16.74 -20.72
C LYS A 58 10.01 -15.60 -21.70
N VAL A 59 10.17 -14.36 -21.26
CA VAL A 59 10.21 -13.18 -22.14
C VAL A 59 11.49 -12.38 -21.89
N ALA A 60 12.01 -11.71 -22.91
CA ALA A 60 13.21 -10.88 -22.85
C ALA A 60 12.85 -9.40 -23.12
N PRO A 61 12.33 -8.68 -22.10
CA PRO A 61 11.88 -7.31 -22.29
C PRO A 61 13.05 -6.32 -22.26
N LYS A 62 12.89 -5.18 -22.93
CA LYS A 62 13.84 -4.07 -22.86
C LYS A 62 13.78 -3.33 -21.52
N LEU A 63 12.61 -3.34 -20.86
CA LEU A 63 12.32 -2.66 -19.61
C LEU A 63 11.44 -3.57 -18.72
N VAL A 64 11.73 -3.62 -17.43
CA VAL A 64 10.96 -4.39 -16.43
C VAL A 64 10.47 -3.44 -15.35
N ILE A 65 9.17 -3.47 -15.08
CA ILE A 65 8.54 -2.74 -13.98
C ILE A 65 7.85 -3.76 -13.08
N LEU A 66 8.33 -3.91 -11.84
CA LEU A 66 7.66 -4.73 -10.82
C LEU A 66 6.61 -3.87 -10.12
N SER A 67 5.35 -4.28 -10.27
CA SER A 67 4.18 -3.71 -9.59
C SER A 67 3.36 -4.81 -8.91
N ALA A 68 4.04 -5.76 -8.28
CA ALA A 68 3.42 -6.95 -7.68
C ALA A 68 2.97 -6.73 -6.22
N GLY A 69 3.08 -5.50 -5.73
CA GLY A 69 2.85 -5.13 -4.33
C GLY A 69 4.07 -5.41 -3.47
N ALA A 70 4.13 -4.75 -2.31
CA ALA A 70 5.31 -4.73 -1.44
C ALA A 70 5.88 -6.13 -1.16
N VAL A 71 5.04 -7.11 -0.84
CA VAL A 71 5.49 -8.46 -0.50
C VAL A 71 6.02 -9.22 -1.73
N ASN A 72 5.25 -9.26 -2.83
CA ASN A 72 5.63 -10.09 -3.97
C ASN A 72 6.77 -9.48 -4.80
N SER A 73 6.84 -8.15 -4.94
CA SER A 73 7.97 -7.52 -5.62
C SER A 73 9.28 -7.83 -4.90
N ALA A 74 9.31 -7.75 -3.56
CA ALA A 74 10.47 -8.15 -2.78
C ALA A 74 10.76 -9.66 -2.92
N ALA A 75 9.74 -10.52 -2.86
CA ALA A 75 9.93 -11.96 -3.00
C ALA A 75 10.46 -12.36 -4.38
N ILE A 76 10.00 -11.73 -5.47
CA ILE A 76 10.52 -11.94 -6.83
C ILE A 76 12.00 -11.58 -6.88
N LEU A 77 12.39 -10.41 -6.35
CA LEU A 77 13.78 -9.98 -6.31
C LEU A 77 14.66 -10.94 -5.50
N LEU A 78 14.20 -11.38 -4.33
CA LEU A 78 14.93 -12.30 -3.45
C LEU A 78 15.07 -13.71 -4.04
N ARG A 79 14.04 -14.21 -4.73
CA ARG A 79 14.08 -15.50 -5.46
C ARG A 79 14.94 -15.44 -6.72
N SER A 80 15.22 -14.25 -7.23
CA SER A 80 15.97 -14.11 -8.48
C SER A 80 17.44 -14.49 -8.28
N PRO A 81 17.98 -15.42 -9.09
CA PRO A 81 19.30 -15.98 -8.87
C PRO A 81 20.39 -14.92 -9.04
N THR A 82 21.36 -14.93 -8.13
CA THR A 82 22.60 -14.15 -8.24
C THR A 82 23.80 -15.00 -7.82
N PRO A 83 25.02 -14.70 -8.32
CA PRO A 83 26.22 -15.44 -7.91
C PRO A 83 26.48 -15.41 -6.40
N LYS A 84 26.01 -14.36 -5.71
CA LYS A 84 26.16 -14.18 -4.25
C LYS A 84 24.95 -14.68 -3.45
N GLY A 85 23.89 -15.17 -4.10
CA GLY A 85 22.68 -15.69 -3.45
C GLY A 85 21.82 -14.66 -2.70
N LYS A 86 22.07 -13.35 -2.86
CA LYS A 86 21.35 -12.30 -2.11
C LYS A 86 20.03 -11.83 -2.77
N GLY A 87 19.67 -12.38 -3.93
CA GLY A 87 18.63 -11.81 -4.79
C GLY A 87 19.10 -10.61 -5.62
N LEU A 88 18.29 -10.21 -6.59
CA LEU A 88 18.55 -9.04 -7.45
C LEU A 88 18.19 -7.72 -6.77
N ALA A 89 18.81 -6.64 -7.22
CA ALA A 89 18.66 -5.28 -6.66
C ALA A 89 18.95 -5.18 -5.15
N ASN A 90 19.71 -6.14 -4.58
CA ASN A 90 19.87 -6.28 -3.14
C ASN A 90 21.33 -6.12 -2.67
N ARG A 91 22.15 -5.31 -3.36
CA ARG A 91 23.53 -5.05 -2.90
C ARG A 91 23.59 -4.41 -1.50
N SER A 92 22.60 -3.59 -1.17
CA SER A 92 22.45 -2.89 0.12
C SER A 92 21.85 -3.76 1.22
N ASP A 93 21.48 -5.01 0.92
CA ASP A 93 20.73 -5.90 1.81
C ASP A 93 19.41 -5.28 2.32
N GLN A 94 18.80 -4.37 1.56
CA GLN A 94 17.57 -3.68 1.95
C GLN A 94 16.30 -4.25 1.32
N VAL A 95 16.41 -5.10 0.29
CA VAL A 95 15.24 -5.79 -0.27
C VAL A 95 14.64 -6.71 0.79
N GLY A 96 13.33 -6.62 0.92
CA GLY A 96 12.51 -7.30 1.91
C GLY A 96 12.42 -6.57 3.25
N ARG A 97 13.38 -5.70 3.62
CA ARG A 97 13.44 -5.06 4.95
C ARG A 97 12.45 -3.91 5.08
N ASN A 98 12.26 -3.41 6.31
CA ASN A 98 11.39 -2.29 6.63
C ASN A 98 9.92 -2.57 6.27
N PHE A 99 9.49 -3.84 6.33
CA PHE A 99 8.10 -4.20 6.12
C PHE A 99 7.25 -3.47 7.17
N MET A 100 6.32 -2.66 6.69
CA MET A 100 5.34 -1.94 7.50
C MET A 100 3.94 -2.32 7.05
N ASN A 101 3.01 -2.32 7.99
CA ASN A 101 1.58 -2.46 7.76
C ASN A 101 0.84 -1.76 8.90
N HIS A 102 -0.36 -1.23 8.68
CA HIS A 102 -1.05 -0.55 9.78
C HIS A 102 -1.30 -1.45 10.98
N ASN A 103 -1.08 -0.87 12.15
CA ASN A 103 -1.60 -1.40 13.38
C ASN A 103 -3.09 -1.07 13.44
N SER A 104 -3.96 -2.07 13.37
CA SER A 104 -5.39 -1.81 13.23
C SER A 104 -6.26 -2.56 14.23
N SER A 105 -7.43 -2.00 14.52
CA SER A 105 -8.45 -2.56 15.40
C SER A 105 -9.84 -2.32 14.85
N ALA A 106 -10.71 -3.32 14.92
CA ALA A 106 -12.14 -3.13 14.72
C ALA A 106 -12.75 -2.61 16.03
N MET A 107 -13.68 -1.67 15.94
CA MET A 107 -14.46 -1.21 17.08
C MET A 107 -15.95 -1.18 16.72
N LEU A 108 -16.78 -1.79 17.57
CA LEU A 108 -18.23 -1.81 17.45
C LEU A 108 -18.81 -0.86 18.48
N ALA A 109 -19.47 0.20 18.03
CA ALA A 109 -20.29 1.06 18.87
C ALA A 109 -21.75 0.60 18.73
N ILE A 110 -22.33 0.06 19.80
CA ILE A 110 -23.60 -0.68 19.78
C ILE A 110 -24.63 0.03 20.65
N ASP A 111 -25.81 0.29 20.07
CA ASP A 111 -27.01 0.69 20.82
C ASP A 111 -28.13 -0.35 20.61
N PRO A 112 -28.41 -1.21 21.61
CA PRO A 112 -29.47 -2.22 21.54
C PRO A 112 -30.87 -1.65 21.25
N ARG A 113 -31.08 -0.35 21.52
CA ARG A 113 -32.38 0.32 21.31
C ARG A 113 -32.57 0.76 19.86
N ARG A 114 -31.47 0.91 19.09
CA ARG A 114 -31.51 1.45 17.73
C ARG A 114 -30.91 0.47 16.73
N ARG A 115 -31.75 0.00 15.81
CA ARG A 115 -31.30 -0.84 14.68
C ARG A 115 -30.56 0.01 13.65
N ASN A 116 -29.36 -0.41 13.27
CA ASN A 116 -28.62 0.10 12.13
C ASN A 116 -29.13 -0.57 10.85
N LYS A 117 -29.77 0.22 9.97
CA LYS A 117 -30.33 -0.27 8.70
C LYS A 117 -29.34 -0.20 7.53
N SER A 118 -28.12 0.31 7.76
CA SER A 118 -27.10 0.44 6.71
C SER A 118 -26.68 -0.94 6.19
N VAL A 119 -26.77 -1.13 4.88
CA VAL A 119 -26.26 -2.32 4.19
C VAL A 119 -24.73 -2.25 4.05
N TYR A 120 -24.19 -1.04 3.87
CA TYR A 120 -22.77 -0.74 3.86
C TYR A 120 -22.55 0.69 4.34
N GLN A 121 -21.47 0.96 5.08
CA GLN A 121 -21.34 2.23 5.82
C GLN A 121 -19.94 2.87 5.76
N LYS A 122 -19.21 2.81 4.64
CA LYS A 122 -17.86 3.39 4.55
C LYS A 122 -17.85 4.86 4.08
N THR A 123 -18.43 5.78 4.86
CA THR A 123 -18.59 7.20 4.47
C THR A 123 -17.98 8.23 5.41
N LEU A 124 -17.65 7.86 6.66
CA LEU A 124 -17.08 8.77 7.66
C LEU A 124 -15.64 8.38 8.00
N MET A 125 -14.79 9.39 8.17
CA MET A 125 -13.44 9.27 8.71
C MET A 125 -13.13 10.43 9.65
N LEU A 126 -12.28 10.17 10.63
CA LEU A 126 -11.79 11.12 11.64
C LEU A 126 -10.25 11.05 11.63
N ASN A 127 -9.62 12.21 11.48
CA ASN A 127 -8.16 12.34 11.47
C ASN A 127 -7.64 13.17 12.65
N ASP A 128 -8.53 13.60 13.55
CA ASP A 128 -8.26 14.43 14.73
C ASP A 128 -7.17 13.84 15.63
N TYR A 129 -7.06 12.50 15.65
CA TYR A 129 -6.09 11.76 16.46
C TYR A 129 -4.80 11.39 15.72
N TYR A 130 -4.66 11.78 14.45
CA TYR A 130 -3.55 11.31 13.62
C TYR A 130 -2.23 11.96 14.02
N LEU A 131 -2.26 13.19 14.53
CA LEU A 131 -1.09 13.96 14.95
C LEU A 131 -1.02 14.23 16.46
N SER A 132 -2.10 13.97 17.19
CA SER A 132 -2.13 14.11 18.65
C SER A 132 -3.13 13.12 19.25
N ASP A 133 -3.19 13.03 20.57
CA ASP A 133 -4.23 12.29 21.28
C ASP A 133 -5.53 13.12 21.50
N GLY A 134 -5.59 14.32 20.91
CA GLY A 134 -6.66 15.29 21.17
C GLY A 134 -6.53 16.04 22.51
N ARG A 135 -5.43 15.83 23.25
CA ARG A 135 -5.12 16.43 24.56
C ARG A 135 -3.69 16.97 24.64
N GLY A 136 -3.08 17.25 23.48
CA GLY A 136 -1.69 17.74 23.38
C GLY A 136 -0.61 16.66 23.55
N GLY A 137 -1.01 15.38 23.64
CA GLY A 137 -0.12 14.24 23.71
C GLY A 137 0.27 13.70 22.32
N LYS A 138 0.92 12.52 22.33
CA LYS A 138 1.53 11.92 21.14
C LYS A 138 0.49 11.51 20.08
N PRO A 139 0.87 11.43 18.79
CA PRO A 139 0.05 10.88 17.72
C PRO A 139 -0.50 9.49 18.04
N LEU A 140 -1.79 9.30 17.79
CA LEU A 140 -2.46 8.02 17.96
C LEU A 140 -2.68 7.36 16.59
N GLY A 141 -3.45 7.97 15.71
CA GLY A 141 -3.76 7.45 14.38
C GLY A 141 -5.09 7.96 13.83
N ASN A 142 -5.64 7.28 12.82
CA ASN A 142 -6.92 7.68 12.23
C ASN A 142 -8.02 6.65 12.46
N VAL A 143 -9.25 7.12 12.33
CA VAL A 143 -10.45 6.31 12.49
C VAL A 143 -11.30 6.47 11.25
N GLN A 144 -11.90 5.39 10.77
CA GLN A 144 -12.89 5.46 9.71
C GLN A 144 -13.98 4.43 9.96
N LEU A 145 -15.11 4.58 9.29
CA LEU A 145 -16.08 3.50 9.27
C LEU A 145 -15.49 2.28 8.55
N LEU A 146 -15.72 1.13 9.14
CA LEU A 146 -15.50 -0.15 8.49
C LEU A 146 -16.65 -0.43 7.52
N GLY A 147 -16.48 -1.40 6.63
CA GLY A 147 -17.65 -2.02 5.99
C GLY A 147 -18.62 -2.58 7.04
N LYS A 148 -19.79 -3.05 6.60
CA LYS A 148 -20.74 -3.63 7.55
C LYS A 148 -20.25 -4.98 8.06
N ILE A 149 -20.13 -5.13 9.38
CA ILE A 149 -19.93 -6.42 10.04
C ILE A 149 -21.30 -7.09 10.19
N ASP A 150 -21.38 -8.35 9.76
CA ASP A 150 -22.55 -9.20 9.92
C ASP A 150 -22.33 -10.32 10.96
N GLY A 151 -23.40 -11.03 11.32
CA GLY A 151 -23.32 -12.10 12.31
C GLY A 151 -22.49 -13.31 11.87
N ASN A 152 -22.27 -13.54 10.57
CA ASN A 152 -21.39 -14.62 10.08
C ASN A 152 -19.92 -14.27 10.35
N ILE A 153 -19.52 -13.02 10.05
CA ILE A 153 -18.18 -12.49 10.35
C ILE A 153 -17.92 -12.58 11.86
N LEU A 154 -18.89 -12.17 12.69
CA LEU A 154 -18.78 -12.28 14.14
C LEU A 154 -18.71 -13.74 14.60
N LYS A 155 -19.51 -14.64 14.02
CA LYS A 155 -19.54 -16.07 14.38
C LYS A 155 -18.23 -16.77 14.09
N ALA A 156 -17.55 -16.40 13.01
CA ALA A 156 -16.22 -16.91 12.68
C ALA A 156 -15.18 -16.55 13.76
N ASN A 157 -15.34 -15.40 14.41
CA ASN A 157 -14.44 -14.88 15.44
C ASN A 157 -14.86 -15.22 16.88
N VAL A 158 -16.15 -15.46 17.12
CA VAL A 158 -16.74 -15.75 18.44
C VAL A 158 -17.61 -17.02 18.35
N ARG A 159 -16.96 -18.15 18.05
CA ARG A 159 -17.63 -19.42 17.70
C ARG A 159 -18.62 -19.92 18.74
N ARG A 160 -18.40 -19.63 20.02
CA ARG A 160 -19.26 -20.08 21.14
C ARG A 160 -20.56 -19.27 21.29
N ALA A 161 -20.64 -18.06 20.75
CA ALA A 161 -21.83 -17.22 20.90
C ALA A 161 -22.98 -17.68 19.97
N PRO A 162 -24.24 -17.71 20.43
CA PRO A 162 -25.40 -18.03 19.58
C PRO A 162 -25.54 -17.06 18.40
N LYS A 163 -25.90 -17.59 17.22
CA LYS A 163 -25.96 -16.80 15.98
C LYS A 163 -26.96 -15.65 16.06
N PHE A 164 -28.14 -15.88 16.64
CA PHE A 164 -29.16 -14.84 16.79
C PHE A 164 -28.67 -13.63 17.62
N ALA A 165 -27.84 -13.86 18.64
CA ALA A 165 -27.28 -12.79 19.46
C ALA A 165 -26.21 -11.99 18.70
N LEU A 166 -25.42 -12.66 17.84
CA LEU A 166 -24.44 -12.00 16.97
C LEU A 166 -25.11 -11.22 15.84
N ASP A 167 -26.21 -11.73 15.27
CA ASP A 167 -27.02 -11.00 14.30
C ASP A 167 -27.67 -9.77 14.92
N PHE A 168 -28.19 -9.89 16.14
CA PHE A 168 -28.69 -8.76 16.91
C PHE A 168 -27.59 -7.73 17.14
N MET A 169 -26.41 -8.14 17.64
CA MET A 169 -25.28 -7.23 17.85
C MET A 169 -24.85 -6.53 16.54
N ALA A 170 -24.66 -7.28 15.45
CA ALA A 170 -24.32 -6.73 14.14
C ALA A 170 -25.36 -5.72 13.64
N GLY A 171 -26.64 -6.05 13.77
CA GLY A 171 -27.76 -5.20 13.36
C GLY A 171 -27.92 -3.91 14.17
N HIS A 172 -27.21 -3.79 15.29
CA HIS A 172 -27.26 -2.64 16.21
C HIS A 172 -25.91 -1.93 16.36
N ALA A 173 -24.88 -2.38 15.62
CA ALA A 173 -23.54 -1.82 15.66
C ALA A 173 -23.30 -0.79 14.53
N VAL A 174 -22.60 0.29 14.87
CA VAL A 174 -21.80 1.08 13.92
C VAL A 174 -20.37 0.57 14.00
N ASP A 175 -19.84 0.18 12.84
CA ASP A 175 -18.59 -0.57 12.74
C ASP A 175 -17.46 0.38 12.35
N TRP A 176 -16.42 0.45 13.16
CA TRP A 176 -15.30 1.38 13.01
C TRP A 176 -13.98 0.62 12.82
N TYR A 177 -13.10 1.22 12.05
CA TYR A 177 -11.75 0.76 11.77
C TYR A 177 -10.77 1.82 12.28
N LEU A 178 -10.02 1.45 13.32
CA LEU A 178 -8.99 2.27 13.92
C LEU A 178 -7.64 1.84 13.33
N MET A 179 -6.82 2.80 12.93
CA MET A 179 -5.50 2.57 12.33
C MET A 179 -4.46 3.46 12.98
N CYS A 180 -3.28 2.89 13.21
CA CYS A 180 -2.09 3.60 13.66
C CYS A 180 -0.93 3.28 12.72
N GLU A 181 0.00 4.22 12.61
CA GLU A 181 1.23 4.01 11.84
C GLU A 181 2.08 2.91 12.47
N ASP A 182 2.75 2.15 11.61
CA ASP A 182 3.81 1.24 11.99
C ASP A 182 5.12 1.83 11.47
N LEU A 183 6.08 2.01 12.38
CA LEU A 183 7.36 2.62 12.09
C LEU A 183 8.28 1.60 11.41
N PRO A 184 9.21 2.06 10.54
CA PRO A 184 10.12 1.17 9.86
C PRO A 184 11.08 0.51 10.83
N ASP A 185 11.07 -0.83 10.86
CA ASP A 185 12.07 -1.66 11.53
C ASP A 185 12.86 -2.43 10.45
N PRO A 186 14.20 -2.24 10.33
CA PRO A 186 15.02 -2.98 9.37
C PRO A 186 14.93 -4.51 9.52
N GLU A 187 14.55 -5.01 10.69
CA GLU A 187 14.38 -6.43 11.00
C GLU A 187 12.94 -6.92 10.81
N SER A 188 12.01 -6.02 10.48
CA SER A 188 10.72 -6.39 9.90
C SER A 188 10.94 -6.69 8.41
N ARG A 189 10.92 -7.96 8.02
CA ARG A 189 11.44 -8.42 6.73
C ARG A 189 10.56 -9.46 6.03
N ILE A 190 10.48 -9.34 4.71
CA ILE A 190 10.07 -10.39 3.79
C ILE A 190 11.31 -11.16 3.34
N MET A 191 11.25 -12.48 3.48
CA MET A 191 12.26 -13.44 3.07
C MET A 191 11.61 -14.51 2.20
N VAL A 192 12.42 -15.37 1.60
CA VAL A 192 11.95 -16.48 0.76
C VAL A 192 12.67 -17.76 1.15
N ASP A 193 11.93 -18.87 1.11
CA ASP A 193 12.44 -20.23 1.27
C ASP A 193 11.89 -21.08 0.13
N GLY A 194 12.71 -21.31 -0.90
CA GLY A 194 12.24 -21.89 -2.16
C GLY A 194 11.11 -21.04 -2.79
N SER A 195 9.92 -21.64 -2.91
CA SER A 195 8.71 -20.96 -3.40
C SER A 195 7.96 -20.17 -2.33
N ASP A 196 8.25 -20.44 -1.06
CA ASP A 196 7.48 -19.89 0.06
C ASP A 196 7.97 -18.49 0.43
N ILE A 197 7.01 -17.66 0.84
CA ILE A 197 7.27 -16.31 1.35
C ILE A 197 7.25 -16.38 2.87
N VAL A 198 8.37 -16.01 3.49
CA VAL A 198 8.51 -15.95 4.94
C VAL A 198 8.40 -14.49 5.38
N MET A 199 7.36 -14.17 6.14
CA MET A 199 7.14 -12.83 6.67
C MET A 199 7.51 -12.76 8.16
N GLN A 200 8.55 -12.01 8.48
CA GLN A 200 8.90 -11.64 9.85
C GLN A 200 8.45 -10.20 10.11
N TRP A 201 7.32 -10.03 10.79
CA TRP A 201 6.81 -8.70 11.14
C TRP A 201 6.97 -8.38 12.62
N ARG A 202 7.78 -7.36 12.92
CA ARG A 202 7.93 -6.74 14.24
C ARG A 202 7.03 -5.50 14.32
N ARG A 203 5.83 -5.66 14.89
CA ARG A 203 4.89 -4.54 15.08
C ARG A 203 5.48 -3.53 16.04
N SER A 204 5.66 -2.31 15.58
CA SER A 204 6.01 -1.16 16.40
C SER A 204 4.74 -0.40 16.81
N ASN A 205 4.87 0.65 17.63
CA ASN A 205 3.83 1.65 17.87
C ASN A 205 2.44 1.14 18.36
N MET A 206 2.40 -0.04 18.99
CA MET A 206 1.15 -0.63 19.51
C MET A 206 0.51 0.22 20.62
N GLN A 207 1.31 0.96 21.38
CA GLN A 207 0.83 1.87 22.42
C GLN A 207 -0.09 2.97 21.85
N SER A 208 0.18 3.47 20.64
CA SER A 208 -0.69 4.44 19.97
C SER A 208 -2.04 3.82 19.57
N LEU A 209 -2.07 2.53 19.22
CA LEU A 209 -3.33 1.82 18.94
C LEU A 209 -4.17 1.63 20.20
N ASP A 210 -3.53 1.30 21.32
CA ASP A 210 -4.21 1.20 22.61
C ASP A 210 -4.76 2.55 23.05
N GLY A 211 -3.97 3.62 22.88
CA GLY A 211 -4.39 5.00 23.13
C GLY A 211 -5.59 5.40 22.26
N LEU A 212 -5.53 5.15 20.95
CA LEU A 212 -6.63 5.45 20.01
C LEU A 212 -7.90 4.70 20.40
N THR A 213 -7.76 3.43 20.77
CA THR A 213 -8.86 2.59 21.22
C THR A 213 -9.49 3.12 22.49
N LYS A 214 -8.69 3.64 23.44
CA LYS A 214 -9.18 4.24 24.68
C LYS A 214 -9.98 5.52 24.40
N VAL A 215 -9.39 6.45 23.66
CA VAL A 215 -10.02 7.74 23.36
C VAL A 215 -11.33 7.56 22.58
N MET A 216 -11.33 6.70 21.56
CA MET A 216 -12.55 6.45 20.79
C MET A 216 -13.64 5.76 21.60
N ARG A 217 -13.27 4.89 22.56
CA ARG A 217 -14.24 4.28 23.47
C ARG A 217 -14.91 5.32 24.38
N GLU A 218 -14.12 6.26 24.92
CA GLU A 218 -14.63 7.38 25.72
C GLU A 218 -15.60 8.23 24.90
N ASN A 219 -15.21 8.60 23.67
CA ASN A 219 -16.04 9.41 22.78
C ASN A 219 -17.35 8.73 22.38
N PHE A 220 -17.31 7.46 21.94
CA PHE A 220 -18.54 6.78 21.54
C PHE A 220 -19.52 6.57 22.70
N ARG A 221 -19.01 6.36 23.92
CA ARG A 221 -19.86 6.35 25.12
C ARG A 221 -20.49 7.72 25.37
N ALA A 222 -19.73 8.81 25.24
CA ALA A 222 -20.23 10.17 25.35
C ALA A 222 -21.28 10.49 24.26
N CYS A 223 -21.15 9.92 23.06
CA CYS A 223 -22.16 10.00 22.00
C CYS A 223 -23.42 9.13 22.25
N GLY A 224 -23.48 8.41 23.38
CA GLY A 224 -24.66 7.64 23.78
C GLY A 224 -24.67 6.17 23.38
N TYR A 225 -23.55 5.60 22.90
CA TYR A 225 -23.44 4.15 22.66
C TYR A 225 -23.14 3.41 23.98
N PRO A 226 -24.10 2.64 24.54
CA PRO A 226 -23.92 1.99 25.84
C PRO A 226 -22.88 0.87 25.82
N ILE A 227 -22.68 0.24 24.66
CA ILE A 227 -21.77 -0.90 24.49
C ILE A 227 -20.74 -0.54 23.42
N VAL A 228 -19.46 -0.55 23.79
CA VAL A 228 -18.35 -0.30 22.86
C VAL A 228 -17.31 -1.40 23.00
N LEU A 229 -17.21 -2.24 21.97
CA LEU A 229 -16.30 -3.39 21.94
C LEU A 229 -15.21 -3.14 20.91
N SER A 230 -13.99 -3.60 21.17
CA SER A 230 -12.88 -3.45 20.23
C SER A 230 -12.02 -4.70 20.17
N ARG A 231 -11.46 -4.99 19.00
CA ARG A 231 -10.56 -6.12 18.79
C ARG A 231 -9.46 -5.75 17.80
N PRO A 232 -8.18 -5.79 18.22
CA PRO A 232 -7.06 -5.63 17.30
C PRO A 232 -7.09 -6.70 16.21
N PHE A 233 -6.77 -6.30 14.98
CA PHE A 233 -6.51 -7.25 13.90
C PHE A 233 -5.20 -7.99 14.15
N ASP A 234 -5.19 -9.25 13.75
CA ASP A 234 -4.01 -10.09 13.84
C ASP A 234 -3.03 -9.81 12.70
N LYS A 235 -1.85 -10.45 12.77
CA LYS A 235 -0.80 -10.28 11.75
C LYS A 235 -1.15 -10.84 10.37
N ARG A 236 -2.25 -11.59 10.24
CA ARG A 236 -2.66 -12.23 8.99
C ARG A 236 -3.54 -11.31 8.16
N THR A 237 -4.00 -10.19 8.72
CA THR A 237 -4.85 -9.24 8.02
C THR A 237 -3.99 -8.42 7.03
N PRO A 238 -4.19 -8.58 5.72
CA PRO A 238 -3.51 -7.75 4.74
C PRO A 238 -4.16 -6.36 4.75
N SER A 239 -3.38 -5.33 5.09
CA SER A 239 -3.83 -3.94 5.00
C SER A 239 -2.91 -3.18 4.04
N HIS A 240 -2.31 -2.07 4.46
CA HIS A 240 -1.44 -1.24 3.62
C HIS A 240 0.02 -1.66 3.80
N GLN A 241 0.40 -2.76 3.15
CA GLN A 241 1.77 -3.27 3.18
C GLN A 241 2.72 -2.35 2.40
N CYS A 242 3.85 -1.97 2.98
CA CYS A 242 4.84 -1.12 2.31
C CYS A 242 6.27 -1.30 2.87
N GLY A 243 7.24 -0.61 2.25
CA GLY A 243 8.62 -0.45 2.75
C GLY A 243 9.64 -1.49 2.29
N THR A 244 9.19 -2.63 1.77
CA THR A 244 10.01 -3.81 1.43
C THR A 244 11.00 -3.62 0.28
N VAL A 245 10.83 -2.62 -0.58
CA VAL A 245 11.82 -2.24 -1.60
C VAL A 245 12.00 -0.72 -1.54
N LYS A 246 12.75 -0.27 -0.52
CA LYS A 246 12.86 1.14 -0.15
C LYS A 246 13.56 1.99 -1.23
N MET A 247 13.09 3.22 -1.42
CA MET A 247 13.78 4.25 -2.19
C MET A 247 14.73 5.08 -1.33
N GLY A 248 15.84 5.51 -1.91
CA GLY A 248 16.78 6.44 -1.30
C GLY A 248 17.74 7.05 -2.31
N ASN A 249 18.59 7.95 -1.82
CA ASN A 249 19.58 8.65 -2.64
C ASN A 249 20.92 7.92 -2.72
N ASP A 250 21.11 6.90 -1.89
CA ASP A 250 22.39 6.21 -1.73
C ASP A 250 22.23 4.71 -2.02
N PRO A 251 22.96 4.19 -3.01
CA PRO A 251 22.93 2.76 -3.34
C PRO A 251 23.43 1.82 -2.25
N ALA A 252 24.20 2.30 -1.27
CA ALA A 252 24.66 1.48 -0.15
C ALA A 252 23.54 1.21 0.86
N THR A 253 22.50 2.06 0.88
CA THR A 253 21.43 2.03 1.88
C THR A 253 20.03 1.92 1.28
N SER A 254 19.89 1.78 -0.04
CA SER A 254 18.60 1.60 -0.71
C SER A 254 18.74 0.77 -2.01
N PRO A 255 17.77 -0.10 -2.33
CA PRO A 255 17.76 -0.84 -3.59
C PRO A 255 17.38 0.03 -4.79
N LEU A 256 16.55 1.05 -4.57
CA LEU A 256 16.04 1.95 -5.60
C LEU A 256 16.50 3.39 -5.40
N ASP A 257 16.70 4.07 -6.52
CA ASP A 257 16.85 5.52 -6.55
C ASP A 257 15.49 6.24 -6.37
N PRO A 258 15.46 7.58 -6.30
CA PRO A 258 14.22 8.34 -6.17
C PRO A 258 13.25 8.25 -7.37
N PHE A 259 13.68 7.64 -8.48
CA PHE A 259 12.89 7.41 -9.68
C PHE A 259 12.33 5.98 -9.74
N CYS A 260 12.34 5.26 -8.62
CA CYS A 260 11.95 3.85 -8.50
C CYS A 260 12.84 2.90 -9.33
N ARG A 261 13.99 3.36 -9.83
CA ARG A 261 14.91 2.54 -10.63
C ARG A 261 15.85 1.78 -9.72
N SER A 262 16.14 0.53 -10.03
CA SER A 262 17.19 -0.22 -9.35
C SER A 262 18.54 0.46 -9.56
N PHE A 263 19.29 0.62 -8.47
CA PHE A 263 20.68 1.04 -8.53
C PHE A 263 21.62 0.00 -9.16
N ASP A 264 21.21 -1.27 -9.18
CA ASP A 264 22.00 -2.39 -9.70
C ASP A 264 21.65 -2.69 -11.17
N HIS A 265 20.37 -2.54 -11.53
CA HIS A 265 19.82 -2.97 -12.83
C HIS A 265 19.17 -1.80 -13.56
N SER A 266 19.82 -1.35 -14.62
CA SER A 266 19.45 -0.13 -15.33
C SER A 266 18.10 -0.20 -16.05
N ASN A 267 17.55 -1.38 -16.34
CA ASN A 267 16.23 -1.54 -16.94
C ASN A 267 15.17 -2.09 -15.97
N LEU A 268 15.44 -2.08 -14.67
CA LEU A 268 14.52 -2.56 -13.64
C LEU A 268 13.98 -1.41 -12.80
N PHE A 269 12.66 -1.35 -12.69
CA PHE A 269 11.93 -0.42 -11.83
C PHE A 269 11.03 -1.20 -10.88
N VAL A 270 10.78 -0.65 -9.69
CA VAL A 270 9.79 -1.20 -8.75
C VAL A 270 8.82 -0.09 -8.38
N VAL A 271 7.61 -0.19 -8.90
CA VAL A 271 6.55 0.81 -8.76
C VAL A 271 5.38 0.13 -8.06
N ASP A 272 5.44 0.11 -6.73
CA ASP A 272 4.40 -0.41 -5.86
C ASP A 272 3.70 0.75 -5.13
N ALA A 273 3.91 0.86 -3.81
CA ALA A 273 3.42 1.98 -3.02
C ALA A 273 4.40 3.17 -3.06
N GLY A 274 3.92 4.37 -3.41
CA GLY A 274 4.69 5.61 -3.27
C GLY A 274 4.87 6.04 -1.80
N ILE A 275 5.60 7.13 -1.55
CA ILE A 275 5.77 7.64 -0.17
C ILE A 275 4.71 8.69 0.17
N GLY A 276 4.27 8.70 1.42
CA GLY A 276 3.52 9.81 2.01
C GLY A 276 4.42 11.01 2.36
N ALA A 277 3.83 12.05 2.94
CA ALA A 277 4.60 13.12 3.58
C ALA A 277 5.56 12.55 4.63
N VAL A 278 6.80 13.07 4.69
CA VAL A 278 7.82 12.61 5.65
C VAL A 278 7.39 12.90 7.07
N LEU A 279 6.85 14.11 7.28
CA LEU A 279 6.18 14.54 8.50
C LEU A 279 4.90 15.24 8.07
N ARG A 280 3.78 14.89 8.70
CA ARG A 280 2.53 15.62 8.54
C ARG A 280 2.41 16.65 9.66
N GLY A 281 1.99 17.86 9.33
CA GLY A 281 1.96 18.99 10.27
C GLY A 281 1.55 20.27 9.60
N ASP A 282 1.53 21.38 10.33
CA ASP A 282 1.22 22.68 9.75
C ASP A 282 2.15 22.96 8.56
N LEU A 283 1.57 23.42 7.45
CA LEU A 283 2.30 23.84 6.27
C LEU A 283 3.38 24.87 6.64
N LEU A 284 3.14 25.71 7.64
CA LEU A 284 4.09 26.72 8.12
C LEU A 284 5.37 26.10 8.73
N GLU A 285 5.31 24.84 9.18
CA GLU A 285 6.42 24.10 9.77
C GLU A 285 7.07 23.11 8.77
N LEU A 286 6.63 23.13 7.50
CA LEU A 286 7.15 22.25 6.47
C LEU A 286 8.62 22.56 6.19
N LYS A 287 9.49 21.62 6.59
CA LYS A 287 10.92 21.72 6.32
C LYS A 287 11.23 21.53 4.83
N PRO A 288 12.12 22.35 4.23
CA PRO A 288 12.54 22.20 2.84
C PRO A 288 13.00 20.77 2.51
N GLU A 289 13.76 20.12 3.39
CA GLU A 289 14.28 18.78 3.13
C GLU A 289 13.16 17.72 3.01
N ASN A 290 12.06 17.88 3.76
CA ASN A 290 10.90 17.00 3.68
C ASN A 290 10.13 17.23 2.38
N PHE A 291 9.88 18.50 2.04
CA PHE A 291 9.24 18.89 0.79
C PHE A 291 10.03 18.36 -0.41
N ASP A 292 11.34 18.61 -0.44
CA ASP A 292 12.24 18.17 -1.50
C ASP A 292 12.32 16.66 -1.61
N ARG A 293 12.27 15.93 -0.50
CA ARG A 293 12.22 14.47 -0.51
C ARG A 293 10.92 13.97 -1.15
N VAL A 294 9.77 14.53 -0.77
CA VAL A 294 8.46 14.10 -1.29
C VAL A 294 8.29 14.49 -2.75
N LEU A 295 8.62 15.73 -3.13
CA LEU A 295 8.59 16.19 -4.52
C LEU A 295 9.63 15.45 -5.36
N GLY A 296 10.83 15.25 -4.82
CA GLY A 296 11.92 14.52 -5.46
C GLY A 296 11.53 13.11 -5.86
N ILE A 297 10.79 12.42 -4.99
CA ILE A 297 10.34 11.04 -5.20
C ILE A 297 9.02 10.99 -5.97
N ASN A 298 7.96 11.61 -5.45
CA ASN A 298 6.64 11.47 -6.02
C ASN A 298 6.50 12.24 -7.34
N LEU A 299 6.91 13.51 -7.41
CA LEU A 299 6.71 14.34 -8.59
C LEU A 299 7.88 14.24 -9.59
N ARG A 300 9.05 14.71 -9.19
CA ARG A 300 10.27 14.75 -10.01
C ARG A 300 10.66 13.35 -10.48
N GLY A 301 10.59 12.38 -9.57
CA GLY A 301 10.77 10.95 -9.84
C GLY A 301 9.92 10.50 -11.03
N THR A 302 8.60 10.66 -10.91
CA THR A 302 7.64 10.25 -11.92
C THR A 302 7.77 11.04 -13.24
N VAL A 303 8.06 12.35 -13.19
CA VAL A 303 8.24 13.18 -14.39
C VAL A 303 9.44 12.72 -15.21
N PHE A 304 10.61 12.55 -14.60
CA PHE A 304 11.80 12.15 -15.35
C PHE A 304 11.80 10.66 -15.72
N LEU A 305 11.11 9.81 -14.94
CA LEU A 305 10.77 8.47 -15.38
C LEU A 305 9.92 8.51 -16.65
N SER A 306 8.84 9.29 -16.65
CA SER A 306 7.96 9.47 -17.81
C SER A 306 8.74 10.02 -19.02
N GLN A 307 9.65 10.98 -18.80
CA GLN A 307 10.52 11.49 -19.86
C GLN A 307 11.45 10.40 -20.42
N ALA A 308 12.09 9.61 -19.56
CA ALA A 308 12.96 8.52 -19.98
C ALA A 308 12.19 7.47 -20.80
N VAL A 309 10.98 7.11 -20.34
CA VAL A 309 10.06 6.23 -21.05
C VAL A 309 9.63 6.83 -22.38
N ALA A 310 9.26 8.11 -22.44
CA ALA A 310 8.87 8.79 -23.67
C ALA A 310 10.02 8.83 -24.70
N LYS A 311 11.26 9.10 -24.27
CA LYS A 311 12.45 9.04 -25.12
C LYS A 311 12.67 7.63 -25.68
N ALA A 312 12.55 6.60 -24.83
CA ALA A 312 12.67 5.20 -25.25
C ALA A 312 11.56 4.80 -26.22
N MET A 313 10.32 5.24 -25.97
CA MET A 313 9.18 5.07 -26.87
C MET A 313 9.47 5.69 -28.25
N LEU A 314 9.90 6.95 -28.31
CA LEU A 314 10.23 7.66 -29.55
C LEU A 314 11.37 7.01 -30.35
N GLY A 315 12.29 6.31 -29.68
CA GLY A 315 13.38 5.56 -30.33
C GLY A 315 12.96 4.26 -31.01
N LEU A 316 11.67 3.89 -30.96
CA LEU A 316 11.13 2.70 -31.63
C LEU A 316 10.20 3.13 -32.78
N PRO A 317 10.02 2.33 -33.84
CA PRO A 317 8.93 2.54 -34.81
C PRO A 317 7.57 2.23 -34.17
N SER A 318 6.50 2.92 -34.59
CA SER A 318 5.11 2.66 -34.15
C SER A 318 4.13 3.27 -35.14
N ASP A 319 3.10 2.50 -35.49
CA ASP A 319 1.99 2.94 -36.35
C ASP A 319 0.80 3.50 -35.54
N GLY A 320 0.89 3.45 -34.19
CA GLY A 320 -0.14 3.92 -33.26
C GLY A 320 0.32 5.03 -32.33
N ALA A 321 -0.67 5.71 -31.72
CA ALA A 321 -0.44 6.67 -30.65
C ALA A 321 0.19 6.00 -29.42
N ARG A 322 1.00 6.75 -28.67
CA ARG A 322 1.67 6.26 -27.47
C ARG A 322 1.19 7.06 -26.28
N SER A 323 0.86 6.37 -25.20
CA SER A 323 0.39 6.99 -23.96
C SER A 323 1.26 6.60 -22.77
N ILE A 324 1.50 7.56 -21.89
CA ILE A 324 1.99 7.31 -20.53
C ILE A 324 0.85 7.71 -19.60
N ILE A 325 0.36 6.77 -18.80
CA ILE A 325 -0.73 7.01 -17.87
C ILE A 325 -0.16 7.04 -16.45
N THR A 326 -0.27 8.19 -15.79
CA THR A 326 0.13 8.36 -14.39
C THR A 326 -1.11 8.38 -13.52
N ILE A 327 -1.26 7.40 -12.63
CA ILE A 327 -2.34 7.36 -11.65
C ILE A 327 -1.87 8.05 -10.37
N THR A 328 -2.51 9.15 -10.02
CA THR A 328 -2.16 9.94 -8.82
C THR A 328 -3.11 9.61 -7.67
N SER A 329 -3.25 10.52 -6.71
CA SER A 329 -4.13 10.36 -5.56
C SER A 329 -5.30 11.31 -5.68
N VAL A 330 -6.43 10.97 -5.06
CA VAL A 330 -7.53 11.93 -4.86
C VAL A 330 -7.06 13.21 -4.15
N SER A 331 -5.93 13.14 -3.42
CA SER A 331 -5.24 14.29 -2.83
C SER A 331 -4.76 15.34 -3.84
N ALA A 332 -4.76 15.03 -5.14
CA ALA A 332 -4.54 16.02 -6.20
C ALA A 332 -5.70 17.02 -6.30
N ALA A 333 -6.93 16.59 -6.03
CA ALA A 333 -8.13 17.42 -6.04
C ALA A 333 -8.65 17.78 -4.63
N MET A 334 -8.35 16.93 -3.63
CA MET A 334 -8.72 17.14 -2.23
C MET A 334 -7.48 17.40 -1.39
N ALA A 335 -7.01 18.64 -1.43
CA ALA A 335 -5.83 19.08 -0.70
C ALA A 335 -6.02 18.90 0.81
N SER A 336 -4.97 18.43 1.48
CA SER A 336 -4.91 18.30 2.92
C SER A 336 -3.74 19.18 3.40
N PRO A 337 -4.00 20.31 4.07
CA PRO A 337 -2.96 21.26 4.49
C PRO A 337 -1.81 20.60 5.27
N GLU A 338 -2.13 19.54 6.02
CA GLU A 338 -1.23 18.80 6.88
C GLU A 338 -0.26 17.85 6.16
N ARG A 339 -0.35 17.75 4.83
CA ARG A 339 0.55 16.98 3.94
C ARG A 339 0.66 17.70 2.60
N SER A 340 0.81 19.00 2.68
CA SER A 340 0.84 19.92 1.54
C SER A 340 1.86 19.48 0.49
N ASP A 341 3.06 19.08 0.89
CA ASP A 341 4.10 18.48 0.05
C ASP A 341 3.61 17.26 -0.75
N TYR A 342 2.92 16.32 -0.11
CA TYR A 342 2.32 15.16 -0.77
C TYR A 342 1.20 15.59 -1.73
N CYS A 343 0.28 16.45 -1.30
CA CYS A 343 -0.79 16.97 -2.14
C CYS A 343 -0.25 17.68 -3.38
N ILE A 344 0.74 18.57 -3.21
CA ILE A 344 1.47 19.25 -4.27
C ILE A 344 2.13 18.23 -5.20
N SER A 345 2.78 17.19 -4.65
CA SER A 345 3.41 16.16 -5.46
C SER A 345 2.43 15.38 -6.35
N LYS A 346 1.18 15.20 -5.89
CA LYS A 346 0.14 14.48 -6.64
C LYS A 346 -0.59 15.40 -7.62
N ALA A 347 -0.85 16.64 -7.22
CA ALA A 347 -1.39 17.68 -8.08
C ALA A 347 -0.45 17.96 -9.25
N GLY A 348 0.86 18.09 -9.00
CA GLY A 348 1.85 18.32 -10.07
C GLY A 348 2.00 17.15 -11.06
N LEU A 349 1.45 15.98 -10.75
CA LEU A 349 1.42 14.81 -11.64
C LEU A 349 0.09 14.62 -12.38
N SER A 350 -0.94 15.39 -12.02
CA SER A 350 -2.29 15.28 -12.59
C SER A 350 -2.49 16.32 -13.68
#